data_AF-X0SG09-F1
#
_entry.id   AF-X0SG09-F1
#
_cell.length_a   1.000
_cell.length_b   1.000
_cell.length_c   1.000
_cell.angle_alpha   90.00
_cell.angle_beta   90.00
_cell.angle_gamma   90.00
#
_symmetry.space_group_name_H-M   'P 1'
#
loop_
_entity.id
_entity.type
_entity.pdbx_description
1 polymer ?
#
loop_
_entity_poly.entity_id
_entity_poly.type
_entity_poly.pdbx_seq_one_letter_code
_entity_poly.pdbx_strand_id
1 'polypeptide(L)'
;MKRFLLSFLVVLLIGCSEHKVDTFPEWCEQITGVDLEEKYAPFWAVIFSVSFDGDSIRDDYTESLNKTHLEKVGNRAPKMAWREGTEFHLVNLSSLMMIDPEEIISQWRQGIELAKAYEHTDPAEICLYGTLTSLFDSLHIHSMESDALGVKLKDNVTIIFTERETRLGKDRM
;
A
#
# COMPACT_ATOMS: atom_id res chain seq x y z
N MET A 1 -38.21 -33.55 14.41
CA MET A 1 -37.90 -32.29 13.70
C MET A 1 -36.87 -31.43 14.46
N LYS A 2 -35.70 -31.97 14.84
CA LYS A 2 -34.63 -31.18 15.53
C LYS A 2 -33.24 -31.29 14.88
N ARG A 3 -33.09 -32.11 13.83
CA ARG A 3 -31.79 -32.36 13.17
C ARG A 3 -31.57 -31.54 11.90
N PHE A 4 -32.60 -30.93 11.33
CA PHE A 4 -32.49 -30.11 10.11
C PHE A 4 -32.17 -28.62 10.39
N LEU A 5 -32.43 -28.13 11.61
CA LEU A 5 -32.10 -26.74 11.97
C LEU A 5 -30.61 -26.52 12.28
N LEU A 6 -29.88 -27.56 12.68
CA LEU A 6 -28.46 -27.42 13.02
C LEU A 6 -27.57 -27.22 11.79
N SER A 7 -27.93 -27.83 10.65
CA SER A 7 -27.12 -27.78 9.43
C SER A 7 -27.20 -26.44 8.71
N PHE A 8 -28.29 -25.68 8.88
CA PHE A 8 -28.42 -24.36 8.26
C PHE A 8 -27.63 -23.27 9.03
N LEU A 9 -27.47 -23.44 10.34
CA LEU A 9 -26.68 -22.51 11.17
C LEU A 9 -25.17 -22.59 10.85
N VAL A 10 -24.66 -23.79 10.54
CA VAL A 10 -23.24 -23.99 10.21
C VAL A 10 -22.90 -23.42 8.83
N VAL A 11 -23.81 -23.49 7.85
CA VAL A 11 -23.57 -22.91 6.51
C VAL A 11 -23.63 -21.39 6.53
N LEU A 12 -24.47 -20.78 7.39
CA LEU A 12 -24.48 -19.33 7.59
C LEU A 12 -23.22 -18.82 8.33
N LEU A 13 -22.62 -19.62 9.21
CA LEU A 13 -21.36 -19.27 9.90
C LEU A 13 -20.12 -19.43 9.02
N ILE A 14 -20.15 -20.30 8.00
CA ILE A 14 -19.04 -20.46 7.04
C ILE A 14 -19.08 -19.37 5.95
N GLY A 15 -20.25 -18.78 5.69
CA GLY A 15 -20.41 -17.69 4.72
C GLY A 15 -20.10 -16.28 5.25
N CYS A 16 -19.74 -16.14 6.52
CA CYS A 16 -19.43 -14.86 7.18
C CYS A 16 -17.95 -14.70 7.58
N SER A 17 -17.05 -15.54 7.05
CA SER A 17 -15.61 -15.35 7.24
C SER A 17 -15.01 -14.60 6.04
N GLU A 18 -14.42 -13.44 6.34
CA GLU A 18 -13.49 -12.67 5.50
C GLU A 18 -14.09 -11.66 4.50
N HIS A 19 -14.81 -10.66 4.99
CA HIS A 19 -14.65 -9.33 4.38
C HIS A 19 -13.41 -8.70 5.00
N LYS A 20 -12.29 -8.67 4.27
CA LYS A 20 -11.05 -8.05 4.73
C LYS A 20 -11.13 -6.56 4.44
N VAL A 21 -11.32 -5.76 5.48
CA VAL A 21 -11.27 -4.29 5.39
C VAL A 21 -9.81 -3.79 5.38
N ASP A 22 -8.87 -4.66 5.76
CA ASP A 22 -7.42 -4.40 5.87
C ASP A 22 -6.68 -4.52 4.54
N THR A 23 -7.23 -3.92 3.50
CA THR A 23 -6.73 -4.02 2.13
C THR A 23 -6.44 -2.61 1.59
N PHE A 24 -5.47 -2.47 0.69
CA PHE A 24 -5.05 -1.18 0.14
C PHE A 24 -6.19 -0.42 -0.57
N PRO A 25 -7.05 -1.05 -1.40
CA PRO A 25 -8.22 -0.39 -1.99
C PRO A 25 -9.20 0.15 -0.94
N GLU A 26 -9.55 -0.64 0.07
CA GLU A 26 -10.44 -0.26 1.17
C GLU A 26 -9.85 0.90 1.98
N TRP A 27 -8.56 0.81 2.32
CA TRP A 27 -7.82 1.92 2.93
C TRP A 27 -7.86 3.18 2.06
N CYS A 28 -7.70 3.05 0.74
CA CYS A 28 -7.78 4.17 -0.19
C CYS A 28 -9.14 4.82 -0.24
N GLU A 29 -10.23 4.05 -0.18
CA GLU A 29 -11.58 4.61 -0.04
C GLU A 29 -11.68 5.48 1.23
N GLN A 30 -11.15 4.99 2.36
CA GLN A 30 -11.16 5.74 3.62
C GLN A 30 -10.40 7.07 3.53
N ILE A 31 -9.16 7.06 3.03
CA ILE A 31 -8.33 8.27 3.00
C ILE A 31 -8.72 9.25 1.89
N THR A 32 -9.50 8.81 0.90
CA THR A 32 -10.10 9.69 -0.12
C THR A 32 -11.45 10.29 0.31
N GLY A 33 -11.89 10.01 1.55
CA GLY A 33 -13.06 10.65 2.17
C GLY A 33 -14.34 9.83 2.09
N VAL A 34 -14.28 8.54 1.74
CA VAL A 34 -15.43 7.63 1.90
C VAL A 34 -15.49 7.21 3.36
N ASP A 35 -16.63 7.48 4.00
CA ASP A 35 -16.92 6.94 5.31
C ASP A 35 -17.24 5.43 5.19
N LEU A 36 -16.24 4.60 5.49
CA LEU A 36 -16.40 3.15 5.49
C LEU A 36 -17.36 2.65 6.58
N GLU A 37 -17.51 3.40 7.67
CA GLU A 37 -18.47 3.10 8.73
C GLU A 37 -19.89 3.23 8.17
N GLU A 38 -20.17 4.31 7.46
CA GLU A 38 -21.46 4.54 6.79
C GLU A 38 -21.70 3.53 5.65
N LYS A 39 -20.71 3.33 4.76
CA LYS A 39 -20.82 2.45 3.59
C LYS A 39 -21.17 1.01 3.97
N TYR A 40 -20.53 0.51 5.03
CA TYR A 40 -20.72 -0.86 5.47
C TYR A 40 -21.64 -0.96 6.69
N ALA A 41 -22.24 0.14 7.20
CA ALA A 41 -23.11 0.18 8.40
C ALA A 41 -24.10 -1.00 8.52
N PRO A 42 -24.75 -1.47 7.42
CA PRO A 42 -25.62 -2.64 7.47
C PRO A 42 -24.92 -3.96 7.84
N PHE A 43 -23.62 -4.07 7.58
CA PHE A 43 -22.77 -5.23 7.86
C PHE A 43 -22.10 -5.16 9.24
N TRP A 44 -21.70 -3.96 9.72
CA TRP A 44 -21.09 -3.78 11.06
C TRP A 44 -22.05 -4.10 12.21
N ALA A 45 -23.36 -3.98 12.01
CA ALA A 45 -24.35 -4.38 13.00
C ALA A 45 -24.33 -5.89 13.33
N VAL A 46 -23.65 -6.69 12.52
CA VAL A 46 -23.60 -8.17 12.64
C VAL A 46 -22.20 -8.69 12.98
N ILE A 47 -21.12 -7.93 12.71
CA ILE A 47 -19.72 -8.37 12.86
C ILE A 47 -18.96 -7.40 13.78
N PHE A 48 -18.41 -7.93 14.88
CA PHE A 48 -17.69 -7.19 15.92
C PHE A 48 -16.51 -6.38 15.35
N SER A 49 -16.38 -5.13 15.79
CA SER A 49 -15.23 -4.19 15.67
C SER A 49 -14.23 -4.48 14.55
N VAL A 50 -14.32 -3.79 13.42
CA VAL A 50 -13.21 -3.78 12.45
C VAL A 50 -12.09 -2.93 13.06
N SER A 51 -10.97 -3.58 13.34
CA SER A 51 -9.70 -2.91 13.60
C SER A 51 -8.91 -2.95 12.30
N PHE A 52 -8.42 -1.80 11.84
CA PHE A 52 -7.50 -1.75 10.70
C PHE A 52 -6.15 -2.33 11.12
N ASP A 53 -5.75 -3.47 10.56
CA ASP A 53 -4.39 -3.98 10.71
C ASP A 53 -3.46 -3.27 9.73
N GLY A 54 -2.70 -2.30 10.25
CA GLY A 54 -1.75 -1.53 9.46
C GLY A 54 -0.69 -2.39 8.76
N ASP A 55 -0.31 -3.55 9.31
CA ASP A 55 0.67 -4.43 8.66
C ASP A 55 0.07 -5.15 7.44
N SER A 56 -1.17 -5.61 7.52
CA SER A 56 -1.88 -6.19 6.38
C SER A 56 -2.04 -5.18 5.24
N ILE A 57 -2.38 -3.92 5.54
CA ILE A 57 -2.50 -2.86 4.51
C ILE A 57 -1.13 -2.54 3.90
N ARG A 58 -0.05 -2.50 4.70
CA ARG A 58 1.32 -2.32 4.20
C ARG A 58 1.72 -3.44 3.24
N ASP A 59 1.40 -4.69 3.58
CA ASP A 59 1.68 -5.84 2.73
C ASP A 59 0.93 -5.75 1.39
N ASP A 60 -0.36 -5.45 1.42
CA ASP A 60 -1.20 -5.34 0.23
C ASP A 60 -0.77 -4.16 -0.67
N TYR A 61 -0.45 -3.01 -0.08
CA TYR A 61 0.15 -1.86 -0.78
C TYR A 61 1.45 -2.24 -1.51
N THR A 62 2.33 -2.96 -0.79
CA THR A 62 3.63 -3.37 -1.29
C THR A 62 3.49 -4.38 -2.43
N GLU A 63 2.59 -5.35 -2.30
CA GLU A 63 2.30 -6.34 -3.34
C GLU A 63 1.73 -5.68 -4.60
N SER A 64 0.77 -4.77 -4.44
CA SER A 64 0.15 -4.04 -5.54
C SER A 64 1.17 -3.24 -6.34
N LEU A 65 2.05 -2.48 -5.68
CA LEU A 65 3.10 -1.73 -6.36
C LEU A 65 4.14 -2.64 -6.98
N ASN A 66 4.57 -3.71 -6.30
CA ASN A 66 5.52 -4.67 -6.84
C ASN A 66 5.00 -5.28 -8.15
N LYS A 67 3.76 -5.77 -8.15
CA LYS A 67 3.10 -6.35 -9.32
C LYS A 67 3.02 -5.35 -10.47
N THR A 68 2.52 -4.14 -10.20
CA THR A 68 2.37 -3.10 -11.23
C THR A 68 3.71 -2.73 -11.87
N HIS A 69 4.78 -2.63 -11.07
CA HIS A 69 6.10 -2.28 -11.59
C HIS A 69 6.76 -3.46 -12.32
N LEU A 70 6.57 -4.70 -11.86
CA LEU A 70 7.00 -5.90 -12.57
C LEU A 70 6.33 -6.03 -13.94
N GLU A 71 5.03 -5.73 -14.04
CA GLU A 71 4.32 -5.73 -15.32
C GLU A 71 4.89 -4.68 -16.28
N LYS A 72 5.18 -3.46 -15.81
CA LYS A 72 5.79 -2.39 -16.61
C LYS A 72 7.15 -2.78 -17.20
N VAL A 73 7.93 -3.57 -16.47
CA VAL A 73 9.27 -4.01 -16.90
C VAL A 73 9.27 -5.38 -17.58
N GLY A 74 8.09 -5.92 -17.90
CA GLY A 74 7.93 -7.21 -18.56
C GLY A 74 8.47 -8.38 -17.73
N ASN A 75 8.37 -8.31 -16.40
CA ASN A 75 8.80 -9.34 -15.45
C ASN A 75 10.29 -9.73 -15.56
N ARG A 76 11.14 -8.78 -15.96
CA ARG A 76 12.59 -9.01 -16.14
C ARG A 76 13.42 -8.88 -14.86
N ALA A 77 12.80 -8.44 -13.77
CA ALA A 77 13.41 -8.32 -12.46
C ALA A 77 12.75 -9.29 -11.47
N PRO A 78 13.45 -9.74 -10.42
CA PRO A 78 12.87 -10.65 -9.42
C PRO A 78 11.83 -9.96 -8.52
N LYS A 79 12.00 -8.67 -8.23
CA LYS A 79 11.09 -7.81 -7.47
C LYS A 79 11.36 -6.35 -7.80
N MET A 80 10.35 -5.51 -7.63
CA MET A 80 10.39 -4.07 -7.87
C MET A 80 9.95 -3.25 -6.66
N ALA A 81 9.21 -3.84 -5.72
CA ALA A 81 8.91 -3.24 -4.43
C ALA A 81 8.92 -4.30 -3.32
N TRP A 82 9.29 -3.89 -2.11
CA TRP A 82 9.20 -4.71 -0.88
C TRP A 82 9.13 -3.81 0.35
N ARG A 83 8.90 -4.39 1.53
CA ARG A 83 8.99 -3.65 2.80
C ARG A 83 9.83 -4.37 3.83
N GLU A 84 10.39 -3.60 4.75
CA GLU A 84 11.09 -4.07 5.94
C GLU A 84 10.49 -3.34 7.14
N GLY A 85 9.48 -3.94 7.78
CA GLY A 85 8.67 -3.28 8.79
C GLY A 85 7.90 -2.08 8.20
N THR A 86 8.26 -0.88 8.63
CA THR A 86 7.69 0.40 8.19
C THR A 86 8.55 1.12 7.15
N GLU A 87 9.61 0.49 6.65
CA GLU A 87 10.42 0.99 5.54
C GLU A 87 9.87 0.41 4.22
N PHE A 88 9.49 1.27 3.28
CA PHE A 88 9.05 0.85 1.94
C PHE A 88 10.19 0.98 0.95
N HIS A 89 10.47 -0.07 0.19
CA HIS A 89 11.57 -0.13 -0.76
C HIS A 89 11.02 -0.23 -2.18
N LEU A 90 11.53 0.61 -3.08
CA LEU A 90 11.13 0.68 -4.48
C LEU A 90 12.36 0.70 -5.39
N VAL A 91 12.30 -0.03 -6.49
CA VAL A 91 13.34 0.00 -7.52
C VAL A 91 13.06 1.12 -8.52
N ASN A 92 14.06 1.96 -8.78
CA ASN A 92 13.98 3.06 -9.73
C ASN A 92 13.92 2.52 -11.17
N LEU A 93 12.84 2.84 -11.88
CA LEU A 93 12.58 2.40 -13.26
C LEU A 93 13.36 3.15 -14.34
N SER A 94 14.10 4.20 -13.98
CA SER A 94 14.87 5.06 -14.89
C SER A 94 15.65 4.30 -15.96
N SER A 95 16.42 3.28 -15.56
CA SER A 95 17.24 2.49 -16.49
C SER A 95 16.44 1.62 -17.47
N LEU A 96 15.16 1.38 -17.20
CA LEU A 96 14.27 0.59 -18.07
C LEU A 96 13.31 1.46 -18.88
N MET A 97 13.05 2.68 -18.43
CA MET A 97 12.13 3.62 -19.08
C MET A 97 12.83 4.75 -19.83
N MET A 98 14.18 4.78 -19.83
CA MET A 98 14.99 5.88 -20.39
C MET A 98 14.62 7.24 -19.79
N ILE A 99 14.31 7.26 -18.49
CA ILE A 99 14.01 8.47 -17.71
C ILE A 99 15.21 8.74 -16.81
N ASP A 100 15.50 10.00 -16.51
CA ASP A 100 16.55 10.35 -15.54
C ASP A 100 16.16 9.80 -14.14
N PRO A 101 17.03 9.05 -13.44
CA PRO A 101 16.79 8.62 -12.07
C PRO A 101 16.34 9.74 -11.14
N GLU A 102 16.90 10.94 -11.29
CA GLU A 102 16.58 12.11 -10.45
C GLU A 102 15.16 12.65 -10.71
N GLU A 103 14.64 12.49 -11.92
CA GLU A 103 13.27 12.89 -12.23
C GLU A 103 12.26 12.04 -11.45
N ILE A 104 12.48 10.71 -11.41
CA ILE A 104 11.64 9.79 -10.63
C ILE A 104 11.73 10.09 -9.14
N ILE A 105 12.95 10.32 -8.63
CA ILE A 105 13.15 10.65 -7.20
C ILE A 105 12.46 11.98 -6.86
N SER A 106 12.56 12.98 -7.74
CA SER A 106 11.91 14.29 -7.56
C SER A 106 10.39 14.17 -7.52
N GLN A 107 9.79 13.38 -8.41
CA GLN A 107 8.34 13.12 -8.42
C GLN A 107 7.88 12.49 -7.10
N TRP A 108 8.61 11.49 -6.60
CA TRP A 108 8.30 10.88 -5.29
C TRP A 108 8.43 11.87 -4.13
N ARG A 109 9.49 12.69 -4.11
CA ARG A 109 9.65 13.74 -3.09
C ARG A 109 8.48 14.72 -3.12
N GLN A 110 8.12 15.20 -4.31
CA GLN A 110 7.03 16.15 -4.46
C GLN A 110 5.68 15.56 -4.02
N GLY A 111 5.37 14.32 -4.43
CA GLY A 111 4.15 13.65 -4.00
C GLY A 111 4.10 13.41 -2.49
N ILE A 112 5.22 13.01 -1.86
CA ILE A 112 5.29 12.87 -0.40
C ILE A 112 5.03 14.20 0.31
N GLU A 113 5.63 15.30 -0.15
CA GLU A 113 5.40 16.62 0.47
C GLU A 113 3.95 17.10 0.30
N LEU A 114 3.35 16.91 -0.89
CA LEU A 114 1.94 17.24 -1.13
C LEU A 114 1.01 16.41 -0.25
N ALA A 115 1.28 15.12 -0.08
CA ALA A 115 0.51 14.25 0.83
C ALA A 115 0.67 14.68 2.30
N LYS A 116 1.88 15.09 2.71
CA LYS A 116 2.12 15.62 4.06
C LYS A 116 1.29 16.87 4.35
N ALA A 117 1.12 17.72 3.34
CA ALA A 117 0.34 18.95 3.40
C ALA A 117 -1.17 18.76 3.14
N TYR A 118 -1.62 17.55 2.78
CA TYR A 118 -2.99 17.25 2.35
C TYR A 118 -3.43 18.04 1.10
N GLU A 119 -2.52 18.23 0.15
CA GLU A 119 -2.71 19.10 -1.03
C GLU A 119 -2.95 18.33 -2.34
N HIS A 120 -2.91 17.00 -2.33
CA HIS A 120 -3.32 16.23 -3.50
C HIS A 120 -4.81 16.39 -3.79
N THR A 121 -5.14 16.50 -5.09
CA THR A 121 -6.51 16.61 -5.58
C THR A 121 -6.94 15.40 -6.41
N ASP A 122 -5.98 14.66 -6.97
CA ASP A 122 -6.25 13.40 -7.66
C ASP A 122 -6.44 12.26 -6.63
N PRO A 123 -7.58 11.56 -6.63
CA PRO A 123 -7.82 10.41 -5.75
C PRO A 123 -6.75 9.32 -5.84
N ALA A 124 -6.16 9.07 -7.01
CA ALA A 124 -5.10 8.09 -7.17
C ALA A 124 -3.80 8.52 -6.48
N GLU A 125 -3.48 9.81 -6.51
CA GLU A 125 -2.32 10.36 -5.81
C GLU A 125 -2.55 10.41 -4.29
N ILE A 126 -3.75 10.81 -3.86
CA ILE A 126 -4.16 10.73 -2.44
C ILE A 126 -4.01 9.29 -1.94
N CYS A 127 -4.50 8.32 -2.71
CA CYS A 127 -4.37 6.89 -2.41
C CYS A 127 -2.90 6.45 -2.33
N LEU A 128 -2.09 6.75 -3.35
CA LEU A 128 -0.70 6.32 -3.43
C LEU A 128 0.18 6.94 -2.34
N TYR A 129 0.20 8.26 -2.24
CA TYR A 129 1.10 9.00 -1.35
C TYR A 129 0.52 9.13 0.06
N GLY A 130 -0.80 9.20 0.20
CA GLY A 130 -1.46 9.19 1.51
C GLY A 130 -1.28 7.86 2.24
N THR A 131 -1.32 6.73 1.52
CA THR A 131 -0.99 5.42 2.10
C THR A 131 0.47 5.36 2.52
N LEU A 132 1.39 5.76 1.65
CA LEU A 132 2.81 5.78 1.96
C LEU A 132 3.12 6.61 3.21
N THR A 133 2.61 7.84 3.28
CA THR A 133 2.89 8.79 4.37
C THR A 133 2.12 8.53 5.66
N SER A 134 1.09 7.66 5.62
CA SER A 134 0.33 7.24 6.80
C SER A 134 0.86 5.95 7.39
N LEU A 135 1.42 5.06 6.58
CA LEU A 135 1.75 3.69 7.00
C LEU A 135 3.25 3.43 7.13
N PHE A 136 4.10 4.13 6.39
CA PHE A 136 5.54 3.90 6.34
C PHE A 136 6.31 5.10 6.90
N ASP A 137 7.49 4.85 7.47
CA ASP A 137 8.40 5.87 8.02
C ASP A 137 9.32 6.45 6.93
N SER A 138 9.61 5.65 5.91
CA SER A 138 10.49 6.05 4.80
C SER A 138 10.18 5.31 3.50
N LEU A 139 10.54 5.96 2.39
CA LEU A 139 10.65 5.37 1.07
C LEU A 139 12.14 5.28 0.68
N HIS A 140 12.60 4.07 0.38
CA HIS A 140 13.96 3.74 -0.03
C HIS A 140 13.95 3.44 -1.53
N ILE A 141 14.47 4.36 -2.34
CA ILE A 141 14.55 4.22 -3.79
C ILE A 141 15.90 3.64 -4.18
N HIS A 142 15.90 2.40 -4.67
CA HIS A 142 17.07 1.65 -5.10
C HIS A 142 17.37 1.96 -6.56
N SER A 143 18.60 2.37 -6.85
CA SER A 143 19.05 2.52 -8.24
C SER A 143 19.27 1.15 -8.89
N MET A 144 19.14 1.11 -10.21
CA MET A 144 19.25 -0.13 -10.96
C MET A 144 19.98 0.07 -12.27
N GLU A 145 20.80 -0.90 -12.64
CA GLU A 145 21.47 -0.98 -13.93
C GLU A 145 20.95 -2.19 -14.70
N SER A 146 20.73 -2.03 -16.00
CA SER A 146 20.48 -3.14 -16.91
C SER A 146 21.71 -3.36 -17.76
N ASP A 147 22.24 -4.59 -17.75
CA ASP A 147 23.29 -5.03 -18.65
C ASP A 147 22.81 -6.22 -19.51
N ALA A 148 23.68 -6.75 -20.38
CA ALA A 148 23.34 -7.88 -21.25
C ALA A 148 23.03 -9.18 -20.49
N LEU A 149 23.35 -9.27 -19.19
CA LEU A 149 23.11 -10.40 -18.32
C LEU A 149 21.84 -10.23 -17.47
N GLY A 150 21.16 -9.08 -17.56
CA GLY A 150 19.91 -8.80 -16.90
C GLY A 150 19.94 -7.53 -16.06
N VAL A 151 19.12 -7.52 -15.02
CA VAL A 151 18.87 -6.36 -14.17
C VAL A 151 19.61 -6.53 -12.84
N LYS A 152 20.44 -5.55 -12.46
CA LYS A 152 21.18 -5.54 -11.20
C LYS A 152 20.84 -4.30 -10.39
N LEU A 153 20.55 -4.50 -9.11
CA LEU A 153 20.42 -3.42 -8.15
C LEU A 153 21.81 -2.83 -7.87
N LYS A 154 21.88 -1.51 -7.79
CA LYS A 154 23.06 -0.82 -7.30
C LYS A 154 22.95 -0.63 -5.80
N ASP A 155 24.10 -0.49 -5.14
CA ASP A 155 24.18 -0.15 -3.73
C ASP A 155 23.75 1.29 -3.42
N ASN A 156 23.45 2.11 -4.45
CA ASN A 156 22.98 3.47 -4.27
C ASN A 156 21.48 3.51 -3.95
N VAL A 157 21.16 3.89 -2.72
CA VAL A 157 19.80 4.01 -2.20
C VAL A 157 19.54 5.46 -1.79
N THR A 158 18.49 6.05 -2.34
CA THR A 158 17.98 7.36 -1.89
C THR A 158 16.85 7.15 -0.90
N ILE A 159 16.97 7.75 0.28
CA ILE A 159 15.96 7.66 1.34
C ILE A 159 15.16 8.96 1.38
N ILE A 160 13.83 8.84 1.40
CA ILE A 160 12.89 9.94 1.59
C ILE A 160 12.07 9.63 2.84
N PHE A 161 12.17 10.46 3.88
CA PHE A 161 11.41 10.28 5.11
C PHE A 161 9.99 10.83 4.96
N THR A 162 9.01 10.09 5.47
CA THR A 162 7.60 10.52 5.47
C THR A 162 7.25 11.37 6.69
N GLU A 163 8.12 11.37 7.70
CA GLU A 163 7.92 11.99 9.01
C GLU A 163 6.67 11.46 9.74
N ARG A 164 6.25 10.22 9.43
CA ARG A 164 5.04 9.60 9.99
C ARG A 164 4.97 9.69 11.51
N GLU A 165 5.99 9.23 12.23
CA GLU A 165 5.98 9.28 13.70
C GLU A 165 5.80 10.70 14.25
N THR A 166 6.44 11.70 13.63
CA THR A 166 6.32 13.11 14.04
C THR A 166 4.93 13.67 13.72
N ARG A 167 4.36 13.29 12.56
CA ARG A 167 3.06 13.78 12.09
C ARG A 167 1.87 13.14 12.81
N LEU A 168 1.96 11.86 13.13
CA LEU A 168 0.84 11.05 13.58
C LEU A 168 0.99 10.53 15.02
N GLY A 169 2.20 10.57 15.58
CA GLY A 169 2.52 9.99 16.88
C GLY A 169 2.80 8.49 16.81
N LYS A 170 3.40 7.94 17.87
CA LYS A 170 3.81 6.53 17.95
C LYS A 170 2.65 5.52 18.01
N ASP A 171 1.45 5.99 18.37
CA ASP A 171 0.30 5.14 18.67
C ASP A 171 -0.77 5.16 17.56
N ARG A 172 -0.54 5.86 16.43
CA ARG A 172 -1.46 5.84 15.29
C ARG A 172 -1.08 4.73 14.30
N MET A 173 -1.34 3.52 14.80
CA MET A 173 -1.55 2.20 14.16
C MET A 173 -0.89 1.11 14.97
#